data_AF-A0A8T5KTW9-F1
#
_entry.id   AF-A0A8T5KTW9-F1
#
_cell.length_a   1.000
_cell.length_b   1.000
_cell.length_c   1.000
_cell.angle_alpha   90.00
_cell.angle_beta   90.00
_cell.angle_gamma   90.00
#
_symmetry.space_group_name_H-M   'P 1'
#
loop_
_entity.id
_entity.type
_entity.pdbx_description
1 polymer ?
#
loop_
_entity_poly.entity_id
_entity_poly.type
_entity_poly.pdbx_seq_one_letter_code
_entity_poly.pdbx_strand_id
1 'polypeptide(L)'
;MDQSILEKLSPLERKIIPYLTLPIKEIKEKTKLDSTSLLRALKFLENKNLVKVNIKKKKLIELGTNGIYYTKNHLPERKLISILENNKPLAIAEAKKISKLSDNEFNVSLGILKNKSFIELKNGKIFLAVSKEILARKTIEE
;
A
#
# COMPACT_ATOMS: atom_id res chain seq x y z
N MET A 1 -29.30 -4.90 -43.04
CA MET A 1 -28.70 -4.45 -41.76
C MET A 1 -29.29 -3.09 -41.46
N ASP A 2 -30.18 -3.03 -40.46
CA ASP A 2 -31.03 -1.89 -40.13
C ASP A 2 -30.27 -0.55 -40.03
N GLN A 3 -30.55 0.36 -40.97
CA GLN A 3 -30.02 1.72 -40.99
C GLN A 3 -30.31 2.48 -39.68
N SER A 4 -31.38 2.13 -38.96
CA SER A 4 -31.77 2.75 -37.68
C SER A 4 -30.79 2.53 -36.52
N ILE A 5 -30.04 1.42 -36.53
CA ILE A 5 -29.05 1.12 -35.48
C ILE A 5 -27.80 1.95 -35.72
N LEU A 6 -27.42 2.14 -36.99
CA LEU A 6 -26.25 2.92 -37.36
C LEU A 6 -26.43 4.39 -36.97
N GLU A 7 -27.61 4.97 -37.21
CA GLU A 7 -27.93 6.37 -36.88
C GLU A 7 -27.92 6.67 -35.37
N LYS A 8 -28.24 5.67 -34.54
CA LYS A 8 -28.24 5.81 -33.07
C LYS A 8 -26.84 5.70 -32.45
N LEU A 9 -25.82 5.26 -33.19
CA LEU A 9 -24.48 5.02 -32.65
C LEU A 9 -23.60 6.28 -32.78
N SER A 10 -23.05 6.72 -31.65
CA SER A 10 -22.05 7.78 -31.56
C SER A 10 -20.78 7.40 -32.33
N PRO A 11 -20.01 8.38 -32.85
CA PRO A 11 -18.71 8.13 -33.46
C PRO A 11 -17.74 7.33 -32.57
N LEU A 12 -17.87 7.42 -31.25
CA LEU A 12 -17.08 6.64 -30.30
C LEU A 12 -17.51 5.16 -30.28
N GLU A 13 -18.81 4.89 -30.28
CA GLU A 13 -19.36 3.53 -30.27
C GLU A 13 -18.99 2.79 -31.57
N ARG A 14 -19.12 3.47 -32.71
CA ARG A 14 -18.74 2.91 -34.03
C ARG A 14 -17.25 2.54 -34.10
N LYS A 15 -16.37 3.30 -33.43
CA LYS A 15 -14.93 2.99 -33.36
C LYS A 15 -14.62 1.78 -32.50
N ILE A 16 -15.44 1.46 -31.50
CA ILE A 16 -15.19 0.37 -30.54
C ILE A 16 -15.77 -0.96 -31.01
N ILE A 17 -16.92 -0.94 -31.68
CA ILE A 17 -17.61 -2.14 -32.20
C ILE A 17 -16.69 -3.15 -32.91
N PRO A 18 -15.82 -2.76 -33.87
CA PRO A 18 -14.96 -3.72 -34.57
C PRO A 18 -13.90 -4.38 -33.69
N TYR A 19 -13.63 -3.83 -32.50
CA TYR A 19 -12.60 -4.32 -31.58
C TYR A 19 -13.17 -4.98 -30.32
N LEU A 20 -14.51 -5.12 -30.19
CA LEU A 20 -15.16 -5.70 -28.99
C LEU A 20 -14.71 -7.13 -28.66
N THR A 21 -14.14 -7.87 -29.62
CA THR A 21 -13.59 -9.21 -29.42
C THR A 21 -12.23 -9.21 -28.71
N LEU A 22 -11.55 -8.06 -28.65
CA LEU A 22 -10.23 -7.90 -28.05
C LEU A 22 -10.34 -7.52 -26.56
N PRO A 23 -9.30 -7.76 -25.74
CA PRO A 23 -9.29 -7.29 -24.37
C PRO A 23 -9.28 -5.75 -24.29
N ILE A 24 -9.87 -5.20 -23.23
CA ILE A 24 -10.07 -3.75 -23.03
C ILE A 24 -8.78 -2.92 -23.22
N LYS A 25 -7.61 -3.48 -22.84
CA LYS A 25 -6.31 -2.84 -23.06
C LYS A 25 -6.01 -2.64 -24.55
N GLU A 26 -6.17 -3.69 -25.35
CA GLU A 26 -5.94 -3.65 -26.80
C GLU A 26 -6.97 -2.78 -27.52
N ILE A 27 -8.23 -2.79 -27.06
CA ILE A 27 -9.25 -1.85 -27.56
C ILE A 27 -8.80 -0.41 -27.34
N LYS A 28 -8.29 -0.07 -26.16
CA LYS A 28 -7.79 1.26 -25.85
C LYS A 28 -6.65 1.68 -26.79
N GLU A 29 -5.70 0.79 -27.04
CA GLU A 29 -4.57 1.06 -27.94
C GLU A 29 -4.99 1.22 -29.40
N LYS A 30 -5.88 0.36 -29.91
CA LYS A 30 -6.37 0.41 -31.29
C LYS A 30 -7.28 1.60 -31.55
N THR A 31 -8.12 1.96 -30.58
CA THR A 31 -9.07 3.07 -30.71
C THR A 31 -8.45 4.43 -30.39
N LYS A 32 -7.26 4.46 -29.76
CA LYS A 32 -6.60 5.67 -29.23
C LYS A 32 -7.51 6.51 -28.33
N LEU A 33 -8.48 5.87 -27.68
CA LEU A 33 -9.40 6.53 -26.76
C LEU A 33 -8.83 6.56 -25.33
N ASP A 34 -9.16 7.59 -24.58
CA ASP A 34 -8.88 7.62 -23.15
C ASP A 34 -9.77 6.60 -22.41
N SER A 35 -9.34 6.21 -21.21
CA SER A 35 -10.05 5.21 -20.40
C SER A 35 -11.48 5.64 -20.05
N THR A 36 -11.74 6.94 -19.90
CA THR A 36 -13.08 7.44 -19.54
C THR A 36 -14.03 7.37 -20.72
N SER A 37 -13.57 7.74 -21.92
CA SER A 37 -14.33 7.70 -23.16
C SER A 37 -14.66 6.26 -23.56
N LEU A 38 -13.71 5.34 -23.40
CA LEU A 38 -13.93 3.91 -23.64
C LEU A 38 -15.01 3.34 -22.71
N LEU A 39 -14.95 3.65 -21.40
CA LEU A 39 -15.94 3.20 -20.43
C LEU A 39 -17.33 3.81 -20.70
N ARG A 40 -17.42 5.10 -21.05
CA ARG A 40 -18.69 5.74 -21.43
C ARG A 40 -19.30 5.05 -22.64
N ALA A 41 -18.51 4.82 -23.69
CA ALA A 41 -19.01 4.20 -24.91
C ALA A 41 -19.47 2.75 -24.68
N LEU A 42 -18.73 1.95 -23.88
CA LEU A 42 -19.19 0.62 -23.47
C LEU A 42 -20.50 0.67 -22.68
N LYS A 43 -20.67 1.69 -21.83
CA LYS A 43 -21.92 1.90 -21.07
C LYS A 43 -23.08 2.33 -21.98
N PHE A 44 -22.83 3.14 -23.01
CA PHE A 44 -23.86 3.49 -24.01
C PHE A 44 -24.28 2.28 -24.84
N LEU A 45 -23.32 1.42 -25.23
CA LEU A 45 -23.60 0.15 -25.91
C LEU A 45 -24.39 -0.80 -25.01
N GLU A 46 -24.09 -0.83 -23.71
CA GLU A 46 -24.86 -1.58 -22.71
C GLU A 46 -26.29 -1.05 -22.56
N ASN A 47 -26.47 0.26 -22.43
CA ASN A 47 -27.80 0.89 -22.35
C ASN A 47 -28.64 0.62 -23.60
N LYS A 48 -28.00 0.43 -24.75
CA LYS A 48 -28.66 0.06 -26.03
C LYS A 48 -28.88 -1.45 -26.18
N ASN A 49 -28.57 -2.25 -25.15
CA ASN A 49 -28.62 -3.71 -25.14
C ASN A 49 -27.77 -4.39 -26.24
N LEU A 50 -26.73 -3.71 -26.73
CA LEU A 50 -25.82 -4.23 -27.77
C LEU A 50 -24.64 -5.01 -27.18
N VAL A 51 -24.28 -4.73 -25.92
CA VAL A 51 -23.14 -5.33 -25.21
C VAL A 51 -23.54 -5.60 -23.76
N LYS A 52 -23.02 -6.67 -23.16
CA LYS A 52 -23.14 -6.94 -21.73
C LYS A 52 -21.80 -6.68 -21.04
N VAL A 53 -21.75 -5.72 -20.11
CA VAL A 53 -20.50 -5.40 -19.39
C VAL A 53 -20.48 -6.13 -18.05
N ASN A 54 -19.48 -6.99 -17.84
CA ASN A 54 -19.28 -7.68 -16.57
C ASN A 54 -18.08 -7.07 -15.81
N ILE A 55 -18.35 -6.45 -14.67
CA ILE A 55 -17.32 -5.74 -13.88
C ILE A 55 -16.88 -6.62 -12.72
N LYS A 56 -15.62 -7.07 -12.75
CA LYS A 56 -14.98 -7.76 -11.61
C LYS A 56 -14.11 -6.78 -10.83
N LYS A 57 -14.52 -6.46 -9.59
CA LYS A 57 -13.71 -5.66 -8.67
C LYS A 57 -12.61 -6.55 -8.07
N LYS A 58 -11.35 -6.11 -8.15
CA LYS A 58 -10.21 -6.74 -7.48
C LYS A 58 -9.63 -5.76 -6.47
N LYS A 59 -9.39 -6.22 -5.24
CA LYS A 59 -8.63 -5.47 -4.24
C LYS A 59 -7.18 -5.96 -4.30
N LEU A 60 -6.25 -5.03 -4.44
CA LEU A 60 -4.82 -5.30 -4.48
C LEU A 60 -4.18 -4.59 -3.27
N ILE A 61 -3.38 -5.32 -2.49
CA ILE A 61 -2.69 -4.81 -1.31
C ILE A 61 -1.21 -4.78 -1.67
N GLU A 62 -0.64 -3.58 -1.73
CA GLU A 62 0.77 -3.36 -2.00
C GLU A 62 1.44 -2.74 -0.79
N LEU A 63 2.69 -3.14 -0.54
CA LEU A 63 3.51 -2.50 0.46
C LEU A 63 3.98 -1.13 -0.05
N GLY A 64 3.79 -0.10 0.77
CA GLY A 64 4.42 1.19 0.52
C GLY A 64 5.95 1.12 0.66
N THR A 65 6.63 2.21 0.32
CA THR A 65 8.09 2.34 0.40
C THR A 65 8.66 1.90 1.76
N ASN A 66 8.06 2.40 2.85
CA ASN A 66 8.46 2.06 4.21
C ASN A 66 8.18 0.59 4.54
N GLY A 67 7.06 0.04 4.06
CA GLY A 67 6.73 -1.37 4.23
C GLY A 67 7.80 -2.28 3.63
N ILE A 68 8.21 -2.01 2.38
CA ILE A 68 9.29 -2.74 1.71
C ILE A 68 10.62 -2.59 2.47
N TYR A 69 10.92 -1.37 2.93
CA TYR A 69 12.14 -1.08 3.68
C TYR A 69 12.17 -1.84 5.03
N TYR A 70 11.08 -1.85 5.78
CA TYR A 70 10.98 -2.54 7.07
C TYR A 70 10.94 -4.05 6.97
N THR A 71 10.41 -4.62 5.86
CA THR A 71 10.54 -6.06 5.60
C THR A 71 12.01 -6.50 5.54
N LYS A 72 12.89 -5.65 4.98
CA LYS A 72 14.32 -5.97 4.83
C LYS A 72 15.16 -5.57 6.04
N ASN A 73 14.85 -4.45 6.67
CA ASN A 73 15.69 -3.85 7.71
C ASN A 73 15.15 -4.06 9.12
N HIS A 74 14.04 -4.79 9.28
CA HIS A 74 13.22 -4.84 10.49
C HIS A 74 12.57 -3.49 10.84
N LEU A 75 11.52 -3.59 11.63
CA LEU A 75 10.80 -2.46 12.19
C LEU A 75 11.72 -1.59 13.08
N PRO A 76 11.50 -0.26 13.13
CA PRO A 76 12.33 0.64 13.91
C PRO A 76 12.27 0.33 15.42
N GLU A 77 11.15 -0.20 15.92
CA GLU A 77 10.98 -0.70 17.28
C GLU A 77 11.94 -1.85 17.57
N ARG A 78 12.06 -2.80 16.62
CA ARG A 78 12.93 -3.97 16.74
C ARG A 78 14.39 -3.56 16.80
N LYS A 79 14.80 -2.63 15.92
CA LYS A 79 16.15 -2.05 15.95
C LYS A 79 16.45 -1.39 17.29
N LEU A 80 15.51 -0.61 17.83
CA LEU A 80 15.70 0.08 19.11
C LEU A 80 15.84 -0.91 20.28
N ILE A 81 15.02 -1.97 20.32
CA ILE A 81 15.15 -3.05 21.29
C ILE A 81 16.53 -3.72 21.21
N SER A 82 16.98 -4.12 20.02
CA SER A 82 18.26 -4.82 19.85
C SER A 82 19.46 -3.99 20.31
N ILE A 83 19.38 -2.66 20.18
CA ILE A 83 20.42 -1.76 20.69
C ILE A 83 20.42 -1.72 22.22
N LEU A 84 19.21 -1.61 22.80
CA LEU A 84 19.05 -1.60 24.25
C LEU A 84 19.52 -2.94 24.84
N GLU A 85 19.24 -4.08 24.21
CA GLU A 85 19.72 -5.40 24.66
C GLU A 85 21.23 -5.47 24.87
N ASN A 86 22.02 -4.78 24.04
CA ASN A 86 23.48 -4.87 24.08
C ASN A 86 24.17 -3.84 25.01
N ASN A 87 23.55 -2.69 25.29
CA ASN A 87 24.24 -1.53 25.89
C ASN A 87 23.50 -0.86 27.07
N LYS A 88 22.60 -1.58 27.74
CA LYS A 88 21.77 -1.03 28.83
C LYS A 88 22.60 -0.53 30.04
N PRO A 89 22.24 0.61 30.68
CA PRO A 89 21.26 1.63 30.26
C PRO A 89 21.86 2.73 29.36
N LEU A 90 21.10 3.18 28.36
CA LEU A 90 21.53 4.17 27.35
C LEU A 90 20.84 5.53 27.52
N ALA A 91 21.56 6.63 27.28
CA ALA A 91 20.93 7.95 27.17
C ALA A 91 20.12 8.06 25.85
N ILE A 92 19.02 8.82 25.86
CA ILE A 92 18.17 9.02 24.67
C ILE A 92 18.99 9.53 23.48
N ALA A 93 19.92 10.46 23.73
CA ALA A 93 20.79 11.03 22.70
C ALA A 93 21.75 9.99 22.09
N GLU A 94 22.25 9.05 22.89
CA GLU A 94 23.14 7.98 22.44
C GLU A 94 22.36 6.91 21.67
N ALA A 95 21.19 6.52 22.18
CA ALA A 95 20.30 5.57 21.52
C ALA A 95 19.89 6.08 20.12
N LYS A 96 19.61 7.38 19.98
CA LYS A 96 19.33 8.01 18.68
C LYS A 96 20.52 7.89 17.72
N LYS A 97 21.73 8.22 18.18
CA LYS A 97 22.96 8.13 17.36
C LYS A 97 23.25 6.69 16.91
N ILE A 98 23.13 5.72 17.81
CA ILE A 98 23.45 4.31 17.55
C ILE A 98 22.40 3.66 16.64
N SER A 99 21.12 4.05 16.81
CA SER A 99 20.01 3.45 16.05
C SER A 99 19.99 3.80 14.57
N LYS A 100 20.65 4.89 14.17
CA LYS A 100 20.61 5.43 12.80
C LYS A 100 19.18 5.60 12.27
N LEU A 101 18.21 5.72 13.17
CA LEU A 101 16.80 5.95 12.85
C LEU A 101 16.60 7.44 12.59
N SER A 102 15.63 7.76 11.73
CA SER A 102 15.16 9.13 11.61
C SER A 102 14.49 9.60 12.91
N ASP A 103 14.40 10.93 13.10
CA ASP A 103 13.70 11.52 14.23
C ASP A 103 12.28 10.98 14.42
N ASN A 104 11.53 10.86 13.33
CA ASN A 104 10.17 10.35 13.36
C ASN A 104 10.13 8.88 13.77
N GLU A 105 10.96 8.03 13.17
CA GLU A 105 11.01 6.60 13.50
C GLU A 105 11.44 6.36 14.96
N PHE A 106 12.41 7.13 15.44
CA PHE A 106 12.89 7.02 16.81
C PHE A 106 11.81 7.41 17.82
N ASN A 107 11.11 8.53 17.60
CA ASN A 107 10.04 9.00 18.48
C ASN A 107 8.83 8.05 18.47
N VAL A 108 8.44 7.55 17.29
CA VAL A 108 7.36 6.56 17.14
C VAL A 108 7.73 5.27 17.88
N SER A 109 8.95 4.79 17.69
CA SER A 109 9.43 3.57 18.35
C SER A 109 9.46 3.71 19.87
N LEU A 110 9.96 4.84 20.38
CA LEU A 110 9.94 5.16 21.81
C LEU A 110 8.52 5.14 22.38
N GLY A 111 7.57 5.77 21.69
CA GLY A 111 6.18 5.82 22.11
C GLY A 111 5.54 4.44 22.16
N ILE A 112 5.71 3.64 21.11
CA ILE A 112 5.15 2.28 21.02
C ILE A 112 5.75 1.37 22.08
N LEU A 113 7.08 1.39 22.26
CA LEU A 113 7.75 0.56 23.26
C LEU A 113 7.38 0.98 24.68
N LYS A 114 7.20 2.27 24.95
CA LYS A 114 6.70 2.76 26.24
C LYS A 114 5.27 2.28 26.49
N ASN A 115 4.38 2.39 25.49
CA ASN A 115 2.98 1.95 25.62
C ASN A 115 2.87 0.43 25.86
N LYS A 116 3.77 -0.35 25.25
CA LYS A 116 3.85 -1.80 25.48
C LYS A 116 4.52 -2.18 26.80
N SER A 117 4.95 -1.21 27.61
CA SER A 117 5.75 -1.43 28.82
C SER A 117 7.07 -2.17 28.56
N PHE A 118 7.62 -2.03 27.35
CA PHE A 118 8.89 -2.67 26.98
C PHE A 118 10.09 -1.89 27.50
N ILE A 119 9.94 -0.58 27.64
CA ILE A 119 10.96 0.34 28.13
C ILE A 119 10.41 1.26 29.21
N GLU A 120 11.27 1.64 30.15
CA GLU A 120 11.03 2.70 31.11
C GLU A 120 11.98 3.87 30.83
N LEU A 121 11.45 5.09 30.88
CA LEU A 121 12.23 6.32 30.77
C LEU A 121 12.41 6.92 32.15
N LYS A 122 13.65 6.91 32.67
CA LYS A 122 14.00 7.52 33.95
C LYS A 122 15.22 8.43 33.75
N ASN A 123 15.14 9.68 34.20
CA ASN A 123 16.21 10.68 34.14
C ASN A 123 16.91 10.80 32.77
N GLY A 124 16.15 10.82 31.67
CA GLY A 124 16.70 10.94 30.31
C GLY A 124 17.43 9.70 29.79
N LYS A 125 17.33 8.56 30.50
CA LYS A 125 17.86 7.26 30.10
C LYS A 125 16.75 6.26 29.83
N ILE A 126 17.02 5.34 28.89
CA ILE A 126 16.12 4.27 28.48
C ILE A 126 16.55 2.99 29.21
N PHE A 127 15.66 2.49 30.05
CA PHE A 127 15.76 1.21 30.73
C PHE A 127 14.88 0.21 30.02
N LEU A 128 15.33 -1.03 29.87
CA LEU A 128 14.48 -2.09 29.32
C LEU A 128 13.86 -2.88 30.46
N ALA A 129 12.54 -2.95 30.47
CA ALA A 129 11.76 -3.52 31.57
C ALA A 129 11.35 -5.00 31.35
N VAL A 130 11.75 -5.61 30.24
CA VAL A 130 11.27 -6.94 29.81
C VAL A 130 12.38 -8.00 29.78
N SER A 131 12.02 -9.23 30.13
CA SER A 131 12.89 -10.41 30.02
C SER A 131 13.12 -10.79 28.55
N LYS A 132 14.31 -11.35 28.25
CA LYS A 132 14.72 -11.79 26.90
C LYS A 132 13.71 -12.72 26.21
N GLU A 133 12.96 -13.51 26.97
CA GLU A 133 11.96 -14.45 26.44
C GLU A 133 10.75 -13.77 25.79
N ILE A 134 10.36 -12.58 26.26
CA ILE A 134 9.22 -11.83 25.71
C ILE A 134 9.66 -11.06 24.46
N LEU A 135 10.91 -10.61 24.42
CA LEU A 135 11.50 -9.96 23.24
C LEU A 135 11.79 -10.95 22.11
N ALA A 136 12.02 -12.23 22.39
CA ALA A 136 12.24 -13.24 21.37
C ALA A 136 10.95 -13.60 20.58
N ARG A 137 9.78 -13.35 21.16
CA ARG A 137 8.50 -13.51 20.45
C ARG A 137 8.36 -12.38 19.43
N LYS A 138 8.13 -12.72 18.16
CA LYS A 138 7.74 -11.75 17.15
C LYS A 138 6.53 -10.98 17.67
N THR A 139 6.63 -9.66 17.67
CA THR A 139 5.50 -8.78 17.97
C THR A 139 4.40 -9.04 16.94
N ILE A 140 3.13 -8.90 17.32
CA ILE A 140 1.97 -9.17 16.46
C ILE A 140 1.98 -8.34 15.15
N GLU A 141 2.75 -7.25 15.14
CA GLU A 141 2.96 -6.35 14.01
C GLU A 141 4.09 -6.78 13.04
N GLU A 142 4.79 -7.89 13.33
CA GLU A 142 5.98 -8.39 12.60
C GLU A 142 5.74 -9.70 11.82
#